data_AF-A0AAU2PU35-F1
#
_entry.id   AF-A0AAU2PU35-F1
#
_cell.length_a   1.000
_cell.length_b   1.000
_cell.length_c   1.000
_cell.angle_alpha   90.00
_cell.angle_beta   90.00
_cell.angle_gamma   90.00
#
_symmetry.space_group_name_H-M   'P 1'
#
loop_
_entity.id
_entity.type
_entity.pdbx_description
1 polymer ?
#
loop_
_entity_poly.entity_id
_entity_poly.type
_entity_poly.pdbx_seq_one_letter_code
_entity_poly.pdbx_strand_id
1 'polypeptide(L)'
;MSHTVLPRTVLPRTGPAPAPRGRIGAGFSPVPHRYHLYLCAGCPRSLRVTAALTALGLADSITATVLGADPRAAEYTALRLAYEATGHHFDGALTVPALVDTWSGRVVSDHTPDILDDLGFLAAHPAFRTGS
;
A
#
# COMPACT_ATOMS: atom_id res chain seq x y z
N MET A 1 16.87 -44.69 6.86
CA MET A 1 17.41 -43.52 6.13
C MET A 1 16.93 -42.27 6.85
N SER A 2 17.78 -41.68 7.69
CA SER A 2 17.41 -40.54 8.54
C SER A 2 17.93 -39.26 7.91
N HIS A 3 17.04 -38.39 7.44
CA HIS A 3 17.43 -37.06 6.96
C HIS A 3 17.39 -36.07 8.13
N THR A 4 18.56 -35.64 8.58
CA THR A 4 18.71 -34.56 9.55
C THR A 4 18.35 -33.24 8.88
N VAL A 5 17.23 -32.64 9.29
CA VAL A 5 16.88 -31.25 8.92
C VAL A 5 17.64 -30.32 9.85
N LEU A 6 18.58 -29.54 9.31
CA LEU A 6 19.28 -28.51 10.06
C LEU A 6 18.32 -27.34 10.37
N PRO A 7 18.32 -26.80 11.59
CA PRO A 7 17.51 -25.63 11.93
C PRO A 7 17.99 -24.43 11.11
N ARG A 8 17.06 -23.80 10.39
CA ARG A 8 17.36 -22.60 9.60
C ARG A 8 17.46 -21.40 10.54
N THR A 9 18.67 -21.11 11.02
CA THR A 9 18.95 -19.87 11.76
C THR A 9 18.67 -18.68 10.86
N VAL A 10 17.59 -17.96 11.12
CA VAL A 10 17.28 -16.68 10.46
C VAL A 10 18.19 -15.64 11.12
N LEU A 11 19.21 -15.21 10.39
CA LEU A 11 20.06 -14.10 10.81
C LEU A 11 19.23 -12.81 10.90
N PRO A 12 19.42 -11.98 11.94
CA PRO A 12 18.80 -10.66 11.99
C PRO A 12 19.23 -9.85 10.78
N ARG A 13 18.25 -9.26 10.09
CA ARG A 13 18.48 -8.46 8.89
C ARG A 13 19.00 -7.08 9.33
N THR A 14 20.29 -6.82 9.09
CA THR A 14 20.93 -5.53 9.41
C THR A 14 20.80 -4.49 8.29
N GLY A 15 20.10 -4.81 7.20
CA GLY A 15 19.83 -3.90 6.09
C GLY A 15 18.44 -3.27 6.16
N PRO A 16 18.20 -2.14 5.46
CA PRO A 16 16.89 -1.51 5.42
C PRO A 16 15.82 -2.50 4.97
N ALA A 17 14.61 -2.38 5.56
CA ALA A 17 13.50 -3.22 5.17
C ALA A 17 13.25 -3.11 3.65
N PRO A 18 13.03 -4.24 2.95
CA PRO A 18 12.71 -4.20 1.53
C PRO A 18 11.44 -3.35 1.32
N ALA A 19 11.42 -2.60 0.22
CA ALA A 19 10.27 -1.78 -0.12
C ALA A 19 9.00 -2.65 -0.25
N PRO A 20 7.83 -2.18 0.21
CA PRO A 20 6.57 -2.91 0.07
C PRO A 20 6.24 -3.16 -1.40
N ARG A 21 6.06 -4.44 -1.74
CA ARG A 21 5.71 -4.94 -3.09
C ARG A 21 4.58 -5.96 -3.02
N GLY A 22 3.72 -5.84 -2.01
CA GLY A 22 2.49 -6.63 -1.91
C GLY A 22 1.54 -6.29 -3.06
N ARG A 23 0.69 -7.25 -3.45
CA ARG A 23 -0.25 -7.11 -4.56
C ARG A 23 -1.65 -7.51 -4.13
N ILE A 24 -2.65 -6.73 -4.54
CA ILE A 24 -4.05 -7.11 -4.36
C ILE A 24 -4.35 -8.35 -5.21
N GLY A 25 -5.04 -9.32 -4.61
CA GLY A 25 -5.28 -10.64 -5.20
C GLY A 25 -4.18 -11.67 -4.91
N ALA A 26 -3.02 -11.26 -4.41
CA ALA A 26 -1.90 -12.15 -4.05
C ALA A 26 -1.54 -12.04 -2.55
N GLY A 27 -2.55 -12.11 -1.69
CA GLY A 27 -2.41 -12.02 -0.23
C GLY A 27 -3.24 -10.91 0.41
N PHE A 28 -3.68 -9.93 -0.39
CA PHE A 28 -4.62 -8.88 0.03
C PHE A 28 -5.93 -9.03 -0.76
N SER A 29 -7.05 -9.29 -0.07
CA SER A 29 -8.32 -9.61 -0.74
C SER A 29 -8.99 -8.36 -1.34
N PRO A 30 -9.53 -8.41 -2.57
CA PRO A 30 -10.17 -7.27 -3.21
C PRO A 30 -11.55 -6.98 -2.60
N VAL A 31 -11.57 -6.20 -1.51
CA VAL A 31 -12.79 -5.80 -0.78
C VAL A 31 -12.95 -4.28 -0.84
N PRO A 32 -14.12 -3.75 -1.27
CA PRO A 32 -14.39 -2.31 -1.23
C PRO A 32 -14.20 -1.71 0.15
N HIS A 33 -13.77 -0.47 0.22
CA HIS A 33 -13.49 0.30 1.44
C HIS A 33 -12.41 -0.28 2.35
N ARG A 34 -11.70 -1.33 1.92
CA ARG A 34 -10.57 -1.91 2.66
C ARG A 34 -9.27 -1.12 2.47
N TYR A 35 -9.10 -0.47 1.31
CA TYR A 35 -7.83 0.16 0.95
C TYR A 35 -7.88 1.68 1.11
N HIS A 36 -6.74 2.24 1.53
CA HIS A 36 -6.52 3.67 1.66
C HIS A 36 -5.26 4.09 0.89
N LEU A 37 -5.30 5.24 0.23
CA LEU A 37 -4.17 5.82 -0.49
C LEU A 37 -3.67 7.10 0.19
N TYR A 38 -2.39 7.13 0.54
CA TYR A 38 -1.70 8.36 0.88
C TYR A 38 -1.02 8.93 -0.37
N LEU A 39 -1.32 10.19 -0.67
CA LEU A 39 -0.93 10.91 -1.87
C LEU A 39 -0.26 12.24 -1.49
N CYS A 40 0.41 12.91 -2.43
CA CYS A 40 0.95 14.26 -2.20
C CYS A 40 0.63 15.18 -3.37
N ALA A 41 0.20 16.41 -3.06
CA ALA A 41 -0.08 17.44 -4.04
C ALA A 41 1.20 17.79 -4.82
N GLY A 42 1.10 17.91 -6.15
CA GLY A 42 2.23 18.24 -7.02
C GLY A 42 3.23 17.10 -7.28
N CYS A 43 3.10 15.94 -6.63
CA CYS A 43 3.91 14.76 -6.93
C CYS A 43 3.40 14.07 -8.22
N PRO A 44 4.20 13.93 -9.30
CA PRO A 44 3.75 13.33 -10.56
C PRO A 44 3.24 11.89 -10.40
N ARG A 45 3.84 11.11 -9.49
CA ARG A 45 3.41 9.73 -9.21
C ARG A 45 2.05 9.69 -8.52
N SER A 46 1.81 10.60 -7.56
CA SER A 46 0.51 10.70 -6.89
C SER A 46 -0.58 11.17 -7.86
N LEU A 47 -0.28 12.15 -8.72
CA LEU A 47 -1.21 12.64 -9.74
C LEU A 47 -1.66 11.52 -10.70
N ARG A 48 -0.75 10.63 -11.11
CA ARG A 48 -1.09 9.46 -11.93
C ARG A 48 -2.05 8.51 -11.22
N VAL A 49 -1.84 8.25 -9.93
CA VAL A 49 -2.73 7.40 -9.13
C VAL A 49 -4.09 8.06 -8.92
N THR A 50 -4.13 9.37 -8.63
CA THR A 50 -5.39 10.12 -8.53
C THR A 50 -6.18 10.07 -9.84
N ALA A 51 -5.52 10.30 -10.97
CA ALA A 51 -6.17 10.22 -12.28
C ALA A 51 -6.73 8.83 -12.55
N ALA A 52 -5.98 7.77 -12.20
CA ALA A 52 -6.44 6.39 -12.34
C ALA A 52 -7.65 6.07 -11.45
N LEU A 53 -7.63 6.47 -10.17
CA LEU A 53 -8.77 6.30 -9.26
C LEU A 53 -10.06 6.86 -9.85
N THR A 54 -10.00 8.10 -10.35
CA THR A 54 -11.16 8.77 -10.95
C THR A 54 -11.58 8.10 -12.26
N ALA A 55 -10.64 7.83 -13.17
CA ALA A 55 -10.94 7.24 -14.47
C ALA A 55 -11.52 5.82 -14.37
N LEU A 56 -11.16 5.08 -13.31
CA LEU A 56 -11.65 3.73 -13.05
C LEU A 56 -12.91 3.69 -12.16
N GLY A 57 -13.44 4.84 -11.73
CA GLY A 57 -14.63 4.90 -10.87
C GLY A 57 -14.43 4.34 -9.46
N LEU A 58 -13.20 4.37 -8.94
CA LEU A 58 -12.86 3.77 -7.64
C LEU A 58 -12.91 4.75 -6.46
N ALA A 59 -13.24 6.02 -6.71
CA ALA A 59 -13.23 7.08 -5.69
C ALA A 59 -14.15 6.80 -4.49
N ASP A 60 -15.28 6.12 -4.71
CA ASP A 60 -16.19 5.74 -3.62
C ASP A 60 -15.73 4.48 -2.87
N SER A 61 -14.94 3.62 -3.52
CA SER A 61 -14.51 2.32 -2.96
C SER A 61 -13.14 2.37 -2.30
N ILE A 62 -12.29 3.34 -2.64
CA ILE A 62 -10.93 3.48 -2.13
C ILE A 62 -10.79 4.89 -1.57
N THR A 63 -10.57 4.98 -0.26
CA THR A 63 -10.38 6.26 0.39
C THR A 63 -8.98 6.79 0.10
N ALA A 64 -8.82 8.11 0.04
CA ALA A 64 -7.52 8.72 -0.21
C ALA A 64 -7.32 9.99 0.63
N THR A 65 -6.11 10.16 1.14
CA THR A 65 -5.65 11.37 1.84
C THR A 65 -4.52 11.99 1.05
N VAL A 66 -4.64 13.28 0.73
CA VAL A 66 -3.54 14.07 0.19
C VAL A 66 -2.79 14.69 1.37
N LEU A 67 -1.53 14.30 1.56
CA LEU A 67 -0.67 14.82 2.61
C LEU A 67 -0.47 16.33 2.43
N GLY A 68 -0.65 17.07 3.52
CA GLY A 68 -0.32 18.48 3.61
C GLY A 68 1.18 18.74 3.64
N ALA A 69 1.57 20.01 3.77
CA ALA A 69 2.98 20.39 3.86
C ALA A 69 3.59 20.16 5.25
N ASP A 70 2.75 19.99 6.30
CA ASP A 70 3.23 19.81 7.68
C ASP A 70 3.53 18.33 7.97
N PRO A 71 4.81 17.94 8.13
CA PRO A 71 5.19 16.56 8.43
C PRO A 71 4.79 16.12 9.86
N ARG A 72 4.31 17.03 10.72
CA ARG A 72 3.80 16.70 12.06
C ARG A 72 2.30 16.43 12.08
N ALA A 73 1.62 16.62 10.97
CA ALA A 73 0.19 16.37 10.88
C ALA A 73 -0.14 14.87 11.11
N ALA A 74 -1.38 14.60 11.54
CA ALA A 74 -1.81 13.27 11.95
C ALA A 74 -1.68 12.25 10.80
N GLU A 75 -1.90 12.67 9.56
CA GLU A 75 -1.77 11.85 8.36
C GLU A 75 -0.34 11.32 8.14
N TYR A 76 0.69 12.11 8.46
CA TYR A 76 2.08 11.65 8.38
C TYR A 76 2.39 10.61 9.46
N THR A 77 1.82 10.80 10.65
CA THR A 77 1.95 9.85 11.76
C THR A 77 1.26 8.53 11.40
N ALA A 78 0.05 8.59 10.83
CA ALA A 78 -0.69 7.41 10.39
C ALA A 78 0.04 6.67 9.26
N LEU A 79 0.60 7.38 8.27
CA LEU A 79 1.41 6.79 7.21
C LEU A 79 2.68 6.13 7.76
N ARG A 80 3.35 6.75 8.73
CA ARG A 80 4.52 6.17 9.39
C ARG A 80 4.20 4.86 10.11
N LEU A 81 3.13 4.84 10.90
CA LEU A 81 2.67 3.64 11.57
C LEU A 81 2.36 2.52 10.57
N ALA A 82 1.81 2.86 9.39
CA ALA A 82 1.55 1.87 8.37
C ALA A 82 2.81 1.23 7.79
N TYR A 83 3.86 2.03 7.58
CA TYR A 83 5.17 1.54 7.14
C TYR A 83 5.84 0.67 8.21
N GLU A 84 5.79 1.09 9.47
CA GLU A 84 6.30 0.32 10.62
C GLU A 84 5.55 -1.01 10.79
N ALA A 85 4.24 -1.05 10.49
CA ALA A 85 3.45 -2.28 10.53
C ALA A 85 3.81 -3.27 9.39
N THR A 86 4.31 -2.77 8.24
CA THR A 86 4.74 -3.60 7.11
C THR A 86 6.06 -4.34 7.41
N GLY A 87 6.96 -3.73 8.17
CA GLY A 87 8.23 -4.35 8.55
C GLY A 87 8.78 -3.76 9.85
N HIS A 88 9.34 -4.62 10.70
CA HIS A 88 9.96 -4.20 11.95
C HIS A 88 11.04 -3.13 11.69
N HIS A 89 10.93 -2.00 12.39
CA HIS A 89 11.82 -0.83 12.30
C HIS A 89 11.88 -0.21 10.90
N PHE A 90 10.87 0.58 10.57
CA PHE A 90 10.91 1.44 9.39
C PHE A 90 11.73 2.70 9.68
N ASP A 91 12.99 2.69 9.26
CA ASP A 91 13.88 3.87 9.25
C ASP A 91 13.96 4.54 7.86
N GLY A 92 13.07 4.13 6.94
CA GLY A 92 13.02 4.60 5.55
C GLY A 92 12.31 5.94 5.38
N ALA A 93 12.40 6.50 4.17
CA ALA A 93 11.60 7.67 3.79
C ALA A 93 10.15 7.25 3.56
N LEU A 94 9.19 7.97 4.16
CA LEU A 94 7.78 7.82 3.82
C LEU A 94 7.60 8.21 2.36
N THR A 95 7.30 7.23 1.50
CA THR A 95 7.12 7.49 0.08
C THR A 95 5.65 7.60 -0.27
N VAL A 96 5.36 8.41 -1.28
CA VAL A 96 4.03 8.59 -1.85
C VAL A 96 4.13 8.42 -3.37
N PRO A 97 3.12 7.83 -4.02
CA PRO A 97 1.89 7.28 -3.44
C PRO A 97 2.16 6.00 -2.61
N ALA A 98 1.39 5.80 -1.54
CA ALA A 98 1.43 4.59 -0.73
C ALA A 98 0.01 4.01 -0.57
N LEU A 99 -0.14 2.73 -0.95
CA LEU A 99 -1.38 1.98 -0.81
C LEU A 99 -1.34 1.19 0.50
N VAL A 100 -2.32 1.41 1.37
CA VAL A 100 -2.43 0.83 2.69
C VAL A 100 -3.66 -0.08 2.78
N ASP A 101 -3.46 -1.27 3.33
CA ASP A 101 -4.56 -2.15 3.75
C ASP A 101 -5.01 -1.72 5.14
N THR A 102 -6.21 -1.16 5.26
CA THR A 102 -6.72 -0.64 6.53
C THR A 102 -7.01 -1.74 7.55
N TRP A 103 -7.23 -2.98 7.11
CA TRP A 103 -7.49 -4.09 8.03
C TRP A 103 -6.24 -4.55 8.78
N SER A 104 -5.11 -4.65 8.07
CA SER A 104 -3.82 -4.98 8.70
C SER A 104 -3.06 -3.74 9.18
N GLY A 105 -3.45 -2.55 8.72
CA GLY A 105 -2.73 -1.31 8.95
C GLY A 105 -1.39 -1.25 8.20
N ARG A 106 -1.16 -2.09 7.20
CA ARG A 106 0.15 -2.20 6.52
C ARG A 106 0.15 -1.52 5.16
N VAL A 107 1.28 -0.95 4.77
CA VAL A 107 1.54 -0.60 3.36
C VAL A 107 1.59 -1.88 2.53
N VAL A 108 0.68 -1.99 1.57
CA VAL A 108 0.63 -3.04 0.55
C VAL A 108 1.75 -2.79 -0.46
N SER A 109 1.77 -1.60 -1.07
CA SER A 109 2.77 -1.21 -2.06
C SER A 109 2.99 0.30 -2.03
N ASP A 110 4.24 0.69 -2.29
CA ASP A 110 4.62 2.06 -2.63
C ASP A 110 5.19 2.18 -4.05
N HIS A 111 5.09 1.09 -4.83
CA HIS A 111 5.48 1.05 -6.22
C HIS A 111 4.34 1.54 -7.10
N THR A 112 4.49 2.72 -7.70
CA THR A 112 3.42 3.32 -8.53
C THR A 112 2.91 2.41 -9.66
N PRO A 113 3.75 1.68 -10.42
CA PRO A 113 3.25 0.70 -11.40
C PRO A 113 2.38 -0.39 -10.78
N ASP A 114 2.82 -1.02 -9.68
CA ASP A 114 2.02 -2.07 -9.01
C ASP A 114 0.69 -1.51 -8.49
N ILE A 115 0.70 -0.30 -7.93
CA ILE A 115 -0.53 0.37 -7.46
C ILE A 115 -1.49 0.57 -8.64
N LEU A 116 -1.02 1.05 -9.79
CA LEU A 116 -1.86 1.26 -10.96
C LEU A 116 -2.43 -0.05 -11.51
N ASP A 117 -1.62 -1.11 -11.55
CA ASP A 117 -2.08 -2.45 -11.95
C ASP A 117 -3.14 -2.97 -10.98
N ASP A 118 -2.93 -2.80 -9.68
CA ASP A 118 -3.87 -3.24 -8.64
C ASP A 118 -5.18 -2.45 -8.70
N LEU A 119 -5.15 -1.14 -9.00
CA LEU A 119 -6.37 -0.37 -9.27
C LEU A 119 -7.12 -0.90 -10.49
N GLY A 120 -6.41 -1.22 -11.58
CA GLY A 120 -7.02 -1.83 -12.76
C GLY A 120 -7.65 -3.20 -12.44
N PHE A 121 -6.96 -4.02 -11.64
CA PHE A 121 -7.49 -5.28 -11.15
C PHE A 121 -8.76 -5.09 -10.30
N LEU A 122 -8.75 -4.12 -9.37
CA LEU A 122 -9.91 -3.81 -8.54
C LEU A 122 -11.11 -3.36 -9.37
N ALA A 123 -10.93 -2.45 -10.33
CA ALA A 123 -12.01 -1.98 -11.19
C ALA A 123 -12.66 -3.10 -12.01
N ALA A 124 -11.87 -4.09 -12.44
CA ALA A 124 -12.37 -5.27 -13.13
C ALA A 124 -13.09 -6.25 -12.18
N HIS A 125 -12.82 -6.20 -10.87
CA HIS A 125 -13.33 -7.14 -9.89
C HIS A 125 -14.84 -6.95 -9.63
N PRO A 126 -15.66 -8.01 -9.62
CA PRO A 126 -17.12 -7.91 -9.46
C PRO A 126 -17.58 -7.10 -8.26
N ALA A 127 -16.84 -7.16 -7.14
CA ALA A 127 -17.18 -6.44 -5.91
C ALA A 127 -17.10 -4.90 -6.05
N PHE A 128 -16.41 -4.37 -7.06
CA PHE A 128 -16.22 -2.93 -7.27
C PHE A 128 -17.08 -2.38 -8.43
N ARG A 129 -17.87 -3.23 -9.10
CA ARG A 129 -18.73 -2.82 -10.23
C ARG A 129 -20.09 -2.29 -9.80
N THR A 130 -20.27 -1.96 -8.52
CA THR A 130 -21.56 -1.50 -7.99
C THR A 130 -21.81 -0.04 -8.36
N GLY A 131 -22.69 0.18 -9.35
CA GLY A 131 -23.26 1.49 -9.70
C GLY A 131 -23.11 1.84 -11.19
N SER A 132 -23.93 1.21 -12.03
CA SER A 132 -24.32 1.79 -13.34
C SER A 132 -25.51 2.72 -13.15
#